data_AF-A0A916K547-F1
#
_entry.id   AF-A0A916K547-F1
#
_cell.length_a   1.000
_cell.length_b   1.000
_cell.length_c   1.000
_cell.angle_alpha   90.00
_cell.angle_beta   90.00
_cell.angle_gamma   90.00
#
_symmetry.space_group_name_H-M   'P 1'
#
loop_
_entity.id
_entity.type
_entity.pdbx_description
1 polymer ?
#
loop_
_entity_poly.entity_id
_entity_poly.type
_entity_poly.pdbx_seq_one_letter_code
_entity_poly.pdbx_strand_id
1 'polypeptide(L)'
;MRILHTADWHLGRSLEGRSRLAEQEAFIDELADIVNSQQIDLVLLAGDVYDTVNPPAAAEQLFYDALARLSDQGRRPVYVIAGNHDHPDRLAAAAPLASRLGVTLVGLPEARVYETCVARTGEQAVLFALPYPSESRLRELLSDDIQEELLRAAYSERVGHLVRAQARHYRKDTVNLLMSHLYVLGGKETESERPIQVGGAYTVDTAALAAGAQYVALGHLHRPQYIKSETMMRYCGSPLAYSFSEAGYAKSVTVLEMKPGYAPQVEEIYLSCGRPLVEWKAKGGLAEVHRWLDEGKDAQAWIDLEVHLNETMSLEQIHKLRQAREGLIHIRPIYPELEQAAKEAVSAAKMPMDELFRRFYERQTGGAQPEPELVRLFLELLTADEEEVEA
;
A
#
# COMPACT_ATOMS: atom_id res chain seq x y z
N MET A 1 -9.08 20.21 20.95
CA MET A 1 -9.27 18.76 21.17
C MET A 1 -8.15 18.04 20.47
N ARG A 2 -7.81 16.83 20.92
CA ARG A 2 -6.81 15.96 20.29
C ARG A 2 -7.47 14.79 19.60
N ILE A 3 -7.18 14.60 18.32
CA ILE A 3 -7.81 13.57 17.50
C ILE A 3 -6.71 12.64 16.98
N LEU A 4 -6.92 11.32 17.07
CA LEU A 4 -6.04 10.35 16.42
C LEU A 4 -6.68 9.86 15.12
N HIS A 5 -5.90 9.86 14.05
CA HIS A 5 -6.25 9.34 12.74
C HIS A 5 -5.33 8.16 12.37
N THR A 6 -5.96 7.02 12.09
CA THR A 6 -5.34 5.76 11.65
C THR A 6 -6.23 5.07 10.62
N ALA A 7 -5.69 4.14 9.83
CA ALA A 7 -6.38 3.45 8.75
C ALA A 7 -5.59 2.20 8.35
N ASP A 8 -6.15 1.41 7.44
CA ASP A 8 -5.44 0.38 6.68
C ASP A 8 -4.75 -0.65 7.59
N TRP A 9 -5.48 -1.09 8.62
CA TRP A 9 -4.99 -2.07 9.60
C TRP A 9 -4.82 -3.45 8.98
N HIS A 10 -5.70 -3.84 8.05
CA HIS A 10 -5.68 -5.14 7.37
C HIS A 10 -5.52 -6.32 8.35
N LEU A 11 -6.31 -6.33 9.44
CA LEU A 11 -6.24 -7.38 10.45
C LEU A 11 -6.46 -8.76 9.83
N GLY A 12 -5.57 -9.70 10.16
CA GLY A 12 -5.54 -11.04 9.57
C GLY A 12 -4.68 -11.18 8.30
N ARG A 13 -4.11 -10.09 7.77
CA ARG A 13 -3.20 -10.15 6.63
C ARG A 13 -1.97 -11.00 6.93
N SER A 14 -1.52 -11.71 5.92
CA SER A 14 -0.28 -12.48 5.93
C SER A 14 0.73 -11.88 4.95
N LEU A 15 2.02 -12.06 5.22
CA LEU A 15 3.10 -11.76 4.28
C LEU A 15 3.62 -13.09 3.73
N GLU A 16 3.35 -13.37 2.45
CA GLU A 16 3.80 -14.60 1.77
C GLU A 16 3.43 -15.89 2.55
N GLY A 17 2.19 -15.94 3.02
CA GLY A 17 1.66 -17.07 3.79
C GLY A 17 2.06 -17.09 5.28
N ARG A 18 2.84 -16.12 5.74
CA ARG A 18 3.19 -15.98 7.17
C ARG A 18 2.29 -14.98 7.85
N SER A 19 1.66 -15.42 8.94
CA SER A 19 0.77 -14.55 9.72
C SER A 19 1.52 -13.35 10.28
N ARG A 20 0.91 -12.17 10.19
CA ARG A 20 1.37 -10.93 10.82
C ARG A 20 0.62 -10.62 12.12
N LEU A 21 -0.23 -11.54 12.59
CA LEU A 21 -1.17 -11.27 13.68
C LEU A 21 -0.49 -10.83 14.99
N ALA A 22 0.63 -11.47 15.36
CA ALA A 22 1.38 -11.07 16.56
C ALA A 22 1.94 -9.64 16.47
N GLU A 23 2.31 -9.19 15.26
CA GLU A 23 2.73 -7.81 15.03
C GLU A 23 1.53 -6.84 15.08
N GLN A 24 0.36 -7.29 14.62
CA GLN A 24 -0.89 -6.54 14.71
C GLN A 24 -1.35 -6.39 16.16
N GLU A 25 -1.20 -7.43 17.00
CA GLU A 25 -1.45 -7.36 18.45
C GLU A 25 -0.54 -6.32 19.11
N ALA A 26 0.78 -6.37 18.83
CA ALA A 26 1.73 -5.39 19.32
C ALA A 26 1.42 -3.95 18.87
N PHE A 27 0.88 -3.79 17.65
CA PHE A 27 0.39 -2.50 17.18
C PHE A 27 -0.81 -2.01 17.97
N ILE A 28 -1.81 -2.87 18.24
CA ILE A 28 -2.97 -2.48 19.07
C ILE A 28 -2.52 -2.09 20.48
N ASP A 29 -1.51 -2.77 21.03
CA ASP A 29 -0.91 -2.41 22.31
C ASP A 29 -0.29 -1.01 22.28
N GLU A 30 0.62 -0.77 21.33
CA GLU A 30 1.26 0.53 21.17
C GLU A 30 0.24 1.65 20.88
N LEU A 31 -0.79 1.38 20.06
CA LEU A 31 -1.83 2.34 19.74
C LEU A 31 -2.64 2.73 20.99
N ALA A 32 -2.99 1.76 21.83
CA ALA A 32 -3.70 2.04 23.08
C ALA A 32 -2.85 2.91 24.02
N ASP A 33 -1.54 2.65 24.10
CA ASP A 33 -0.60 3.45 24.88
C ASP A 33 -0.46 4.87 24.34
N ILE A 34 -0.34 5.04 23.02
CA ILE A 34 -0.32 6.36 22.35
C ILE A 34 -1.60 7.13 22.65
N VAL A 35 -2.76 6.48 22.51
CA VAL A 35 -4.07 7.11 22.72
C VAL A 35 -4.22 7.63 24.16
N ASN A 36 -3.68 6.89 25.13
CA ASN A 36 -3.70 7.29 26.54
C ASN A 36 -2.67 8.38 26.86
N SER A 37 -1.41 8.21 26.43
CA SER A 37 -0.31 9.13 26.74
C SER A 37 -0.49 10.49 26.08
N GLN A 38 -1.04 10.52 24.86
CA GLN A 38 -1.34 11.75 24.11
C GLN A 38 -2.67 12.39 24.50
N GLN A 39 -3.41 11.81 25.47
CA GLN A 39 -4.71 12.32 25.90
C GLN A 39 -5.67 12.60 24.74
N ILE A 40 -5.76 11.62 23.83
CA ILE A 40 -6.65 11.69 22.67
C ILE A 40 -8.10 11.80 23.17
N ASP A 41 -8.89 12.62 22.48
CA ASP A 41 -10.30 12.85 22.76
C ASP A 41 -11.22 12.12 21.77
N LEU A 42 -10.72 11.86 20.56
CA LEU A 42 -11.48 11.28 19.46
C LEU A 42 -10.58 10.40 18.60
N VAL A 43 -11.06 9.22 18.20
CA VAL A 43 -10.34 8.33 17.27
C VAL A 43 -11.10 8.20 15.96
N LEU A 44 -10.39 8.35 14.85
CA LEU A 44 -10.84 8.17 13.48
C LEU A 44 -10.09 6.98 12.86
N LEU A 45 -10.81 5.92 12.51
CA LEU A 45 -10.32 4.74 11.80
C LEU A 45 -10.87 4.73 10.37
N ALA A 46 -10.05 5.19 9.42
CA ALA A 46 -10.48 5.49 8.04
C ALA A 46 -10.46 4.27 7.10
N GLY A 47 -10.97 3.12 7.56
CA GLY A 47 -11.22 1.95 6.72
C GLY A 47 -10.09 0.95 6.62
N ASP A 48 -10.38 -0.14 5.90
CA ASP A 48 -9.59 -1.35 5.76
C ASP A 48 -9.16 -1.91 7.13
N VAL A 49 -10.18 -2.18 7.95
CA VAL A 49 -10.02 -2.83 9.25
C VAL A 49 -9.50 -4.25 9.06
N TYR A 50 -10.09 -4.98 8.13
CA TYR A 50 -9.77 -6.36 7.83
C TYR A 50 -9.11 -6.51 6.46
N ASP A 51 -8.24 -7.51 6.32
CA ASP A 51 -7.61 -7.82 5.03
C ASP A 51 -8.60 -8.37 3.99
N THR A 52 -9.65 -9.05 4.43
CA THR A 52 -10.64 -9.68 3.55
C THR A 52 -12.06 -9.50 4.05
N VAL A 53 -13.03 -9.67 3.14
CA VAL A 53 -14.47 -9.61 3.45
C VAL A 53 -14.94 -10.70 4.42
N ASN A 54 -14.15 -11.76 4.60
CA ASN A 54 -14.43 -12.83 5.55
C ASN A 54 -13.19 -13.06 6.43
N PRO A 55 -12.94 -12.16 7.40
CA PRO A 55 -11.74 -12.23 8.24
C PRO A 55 -11.74 -13.47 9.14
N PRO A 56 -10.55 -13.97 9.53
CA PRO A 56 -10.42 -14.98 10.56
C PRO A 56 -10.97 -14.50 11.91
N ALA A 57 -11.51 -15.40 12.73
CA ALA A 57 -12.07 -15.06 14.05
C ALA A 57 -11.06 -14.34 14.97
N ALA A 58 -9.77 -14.67 14.87
CA ALA A 58 -8.72 -14.01 15.65
C ALA A 58 -8.57 -12.52 15.28
N ALA A 59 -8.73 -12.17 13.99
CA ALA A 59 -8.70 -10.78 13.55
C ALA A 59 -9.93 -10.00 14.04
N GLU A 60 -11.11 -10.63 14.02
CA GLU A 60 -12.33 -10.03 14.59
C GLU A 60 -12.20 -9.82 16.10
N GLN A 61 -11.66 -10.80 16.82
CA GLN A 61 -11.41 -10.68 18.26
C GLN A 61 -10.44 -9.53 18.57
N LEU A 62 -9.33 -9.42 17.82
CA LEU A 62 -8.37 -8.34 17.98
C LEU A 62 -8.99 -6.96 17.70
N PHE A 63 -9.83 -6.85 16.66
CA PHE A 63 -10.57 -5.61 16.38
C PHE A 63 -11.47 -5.20 17.55
N TYR A 64 -12.26 -6.12 18.10
CA TYR A 64 -13.15 -5.81 19.21
C TYR A 64 -12.40 -5.48 20.51
N ASP A 65 -11.28 -6.13 20.78
CA ASP A 65 -10.39 -5.76 21.89
C ASP A 65 -9.84 -4.34 21.71
N ALA A 66 -9.35 -4.02 20.51
CA ALA A 66 -8.89 -2.68 20.17
C ALA A 66 -9.98 -1.63 20.41
N LEU A 67 -11.21 -1.86 19.92
CA LEU A 67 -12.33 -0.93 20.14
C LEU A 67 -12.65 -0.72 21.62
N ALA A 68 -12.64 -1.78 22.42
CA ALA A 68 -12.89 -1.68 23.86
C ALA A 68 -11.84 -0.82 24.56
N ARG A 69 -10.56 -0.96 24.18
CA ARG A 69 -9.43 -0.20 24.73
C ARG A 69 -9.43 1.26 24.25
N LEU A 70 -9.62 1.48 22.96
CA LEU A 70 -9.61 2.80 22.34
C LEU A 70 -10.76 3.67 22.84
N SER A 71 -11.95 3.09 23.01
CA SER A 71 -13.14 3.81 23.47
C SER A 71 -13.10 4.19 24.95
N ASP A 72 -12.17 3.64 25.72
CA ASP A 72 -12.04 3.91 27.15
C ASP A 72 -13.37 3.73 27.91
N GLN A 73 -14.01 2.57 27.71
CA GLN A 73 -15.34 2.24 28.26
C GLN A 73 -16.44 3.24 27.84
N GLY A 74 -16.34 3.79 26.63
CA GLY A 74 -17.29 4.75 26.07
C GLY A 74 -17.05 6.21 26.43
N ARG A 75 -15.95 6.52 27.11
CA ARG A 75 -15.56 7.92 27.40
C ARG A 75 -14.94 8.62 26.21
N ARG A 76 -14.33 7.86 25.29
CA ARG A 76 -13.70 8.35 24.08
C ARG A 76 -14.49 7.89 22.86
N PRO A 77 -15.07 8.80 22.07
CA PRO A 77 -15.76 8.40 20.85
C PRO A 77 -14.77 7.87 19.80
N VAL A 78 -15.15 6.76 19.17
CA VAL A 78 -14.38 6.11 18.10
C VAL A 78 -15.26 5.99 16.88
N TYR A 79 -14.80 6.49 15.74
CA TYR A 79 -15.49 6.36 14.45
C TYR A 79 -14.71 5.45 13.54
N VAL A 80 -15.39 4.44 12.99
CA VAL A 80 -14.83 3.48 12.06
C VAL A 80 -15.69 3.46 10.81
N ILE A 81 -15.06 3.57 9.64
CA ILE A 81 -15.72 3.37 8.35
C ILE A 81 -15.24 2.07 7.70
N ALA A 82 -16.04 1.47 6.81
CA ALA A 82 -15.59 0.37 5.98
C ALA A 82 -14.73 0.87 4.81
N GLY A 83 -13.56 0.24 4.62
CA GLY A 83 -12.75 0.40 3.40
C GLY A 83 -13.22 -0.51 2.26
N ASN A 84 -12.40 -0.69 1.24
CA ASN A 84 -12.70 -1.55 0.09
C ASN A 84 -12.43 -3.04 0.37
N HIS A 85 -11.67 -3.38 1.40
CA HIS A 85 -11.45 -4.76 1.83
C HIS A 85 -12.54 -5.28 2.77
N ASP A 86 -13.16 -4.39 3.54
CA ASP A 86 -14.17 -4.72 4.52
C ASP A 86 -15.51 -5.12 3.88
N HIS A 87 -16.17 -6.12 4.45
CA HIS A 87 -17.58 -6.33 4.16
C HIS A 87 -18.42 -5.33 4.96
N PRO A 88 -19.20 -4.44 4.31
CA PRO A 88 -19.83 -3.31 4.98
C PRO A 88 -20.84 -3.75 6.06
N ASP A 89 -21.74 -4.69 5.73
CA ASP A 89 -22.73 -5.18 6.69
C ASP A 89 -22.11 -5.96 7.85
N ARG A 90 -21.03 -6.71 7.61
CA ARG A 90 -20.33 -7.48 8.65
C ARG A 90 -19.62 -6.55 9.63
N LEU A 91 -18.91 -5.54 9.12
CA LEU A 91 -18.26 -4.53 9.96
C LEU A 91 -19.29 -3.82 10.86
N ALA A 92 -20.44 -3.44 10.29
CA ALA A 92 -21.49 -2.73 11.02
C ALA A 92 -22.39 -3.64 11.87
N ALA A 93 -22.27 -4.98 11.78
CA ALA A 93 -23.16 -5.91 12.47
C ALA A 93 -23.16 -5.73 14.00
N ALA A 94 -22.01 -5.35 14.56
CA ALA A 94 -21.84 -5.10 15.98
C ALA A 94 -22.30 -3.70 16.45
N ALA A 95 -22.82 -2.83 15.55
CA ALA A 95 -23.20 -1.45 15.88
C ALA A 95 -24.16 -1.32 17.09
N PRO A 96 -25.17 -2.20 17.30
CA PRO A 96 -26.05 -2.11 18.47
C PRO A 96 -25.33 -2.30 19.82
N LEU A 97 -24.21 -3.01 19.83
CA LEU A 97 -23.36 -3.22 21.01
C LEU A 97 -22.27 -2.15 21.09
N ALA A 98 -21.58 -1.90 19.97
CA ALA A 98 -20.48 -0.95 19.87
C ALA A 98 -20.89 0.48 20.25
N SER A 99 -22.10 0.91 19.85
CA SER A 99 -22.63 2.24 20.18
C SER A 99 -22.78 2.49 21.68
N ARG A 100 -22.98 1.45 22.49
CA ARG A 100 -23.02 1.55 23.96
C ARG A 100 -21.65 1.83 24.57
N LEU A 101 -20.58 1.53 23.84
CA LEU A 101 -19.20 1.83 24.18
C LEU A 101 -18.70 3.08 23.43
N GLY A 102 -19.58 3.97 22.96
CA GLY A 102 -19.16 5.18 22.24
C GLY A 102 -18.48 4.92 20.90
N VAL A 103 -18.61 3.70 20.35
CA VAL A 103 -18.04 3.32 19.04
C VAL A 103 -19.12 3.38 17.97
N THR A 104 -18.85 4.12 16.90
CA THR A 104 -19.71 4.22 15.72
C THR A 104 -19.07 3.46 14.56
N LEU A 105 -19.79 2.46 14.04
CA LEU A 105 -19.37 1.64 12.90
C LEU A 105 -20.24 1.99 11.69
N VAL A 106 -19.62 2.51 10.63
CA VAL A 106 -20.31 2.95 9.41
C VAL A 106 -19.91 2.03 8.26
N GLY A 107 -20.81 1.12 7.89
CA GLY A 107 -20.55 0.12 6.85
C GLY A 107 -20.77 0.65 5.42
N LEU A 108 -21.93 1.25 5.17
CA LEU A 108 -22.33 1.75 3.85
C LEU A 108 -22.39 3.29 3.85
N PRO A 109 -22.19 3.93 2.67
CA PRO A 109 -22.44 5.36 2.52
C PRO A 109 -23.86 5.75 2.97
N GLU A 110 -23.95 6.76 3.82
CA GLU A 110 -25.22 7.29 4.33
C GLU A 110 -25.23 8.82 4.37
N ALA A 111 -26.41 9.41 4.26
CA ALA A 111 -26.60 10.85 4.29
C ALA A 111 -26.70 11.37 5.74
N ARG A 112 -25.66 11.13 6.55
CA ARG A 112 -25.64 11.43 7.97
C ARG A 112 -24.31 12.07 8.40
N VAL A 113 -24.41 13.02 9.33
CA VAL A 113 -23.27 13.53 10.10
C VAL A 113 -23.35 13.08 11.55
N TYR A 114 -22.20 13.08 12.22
CA TYR A 114 -22.03 12.70 13.60
C TYR A 114 -21.56 13.90 14.41
N GLU A 115 -22.33 14.29 15.42
CA GLU A 115 -21.96 15.36 16.33
C GLU A 115 -21.44 14.77 17.65
N THR A 116 -20.28 15.24 18.09
CA THR A 116 -19.63 14.79 19.32
C THR A 116 -19.18 15.98 20.15
N CYS A 117 -19.55 15.97 21.43
CA CYS A 117 -19.03 16.88 22.44
C CYS A 117 -17.83 16.24 23.14
N VAL A 118 -16.66 16.86 23.05
CA VAL A 118 -15.47 16.40 23.76
C VAL A 118 -15.55 16.85 25.22
N ALA A 119 -15.70 15.92 26.16
CA ALA A 119 -15.89 16.22 27.58
C ALA A 119 -14.73 17.02 28.19
N ARG A 120 -13.48 16.76 27.78
CA ARG A 120 -12.29 17.40 28.34
C ARG A 120 -12.16 18.89 27.99
N THR A 121 -12.59 19.28 26.80
CA THR A 121 -12.41 20.64 26.28
C THR A 121 -13.71 21.40 26.10
N GLY A 122 -14.85 20.71 26.08
CA GLY A 122 -16.17 21.27 25.78
C GLY A 122 -16.40 21.58 24.29
N GLU A 123 -15.42 21.31 23.43
CA GLU A 123 -15.52 21.57 22.00
C GLU A 123 -16.44 20.57 21.31
N GLN A 124 -17.17 21.04 20.31
CA GLN A 124 -18.04 20.22 19.48
C GLN A 124 -17.31 19.84 18.19
N ALA A 125 -17.41 18.58 17.77
CA ALA A 125 -16.98 18.09 16.48
C ALA A 125 -18.19 17.69 15.62
N VAL A 126 -18.14 18.01 14.33
CA VAL A 126 -19.10 17.52 13.32
C VAL A 126 -18.31 16.71 12.30
N LEU A 127 -18.58 15.41 12.25
CA LEU A 127 -17.92 14.46 11.36
C LEU A 127 -18.89 14.00 10.28
N PHE A 128 -18.52 14.19 9.01
CA PHE A 128 -19.07 13.38 7.93
C PHE A 128 -18.14 12.17 7.70
N ALA A 129 -18.66 10.97 7.95
CA ALA A 129 -17.95 9.71 7.77
C ALA A 129 -18.49 9.01 6.51
N LEU A 130 -17.67 8.94 5.46
CA LEU A 130 -18.01 8.34 4.17
C LEU A 130 -17.21 7.04 3.98
N PRO A 131 -17.80 5.85 4.21
CA PRO A 131 -17.17 4.59 3.82
C PRO A 131 -16.90 4.52 2.33
N TYR A 132 -16.02 3.61 1.91
CA TYR A 132 -15.62 3.47 0.51
C TYR A 132 -16.84 3.41 -0.43
N PRO A 133 -17.06 4.41 -1.31
CA PRO A 133 -18.33 4.63 -2.01
C PRO A 133 -18.33 4.10 -3.45
N SER A 134 -18.04 2.81 -3.65
CA SER A 134 -18.19 2.18 -4.98
C SER A 134 -19.63 2.26 -5.51
N GLU A 135 -19.84 2.18 -6.83
CA GLU A 135 -21.14 2.12 -7.49
C GLU A 135 -22.12 1.13 -6.83
N SER A 136 -21.64 -0.08 -6.52
CA SER A 136 -22.45 -1.10 -5.85
C SER A 136 -22.93 -0.66 -4.45
N ARG A 137 -22.07 0.02 -3.69
CA ARG A 137 -22.37 0.51 -2.34
C ARG A 137 -23.25 1.77 -2.37
N LEU A 138 -23.14 2.58 -3.43
CA LEU A 138 -24.04 3.70 -3.71
C LEU A 138 -25.38 3.25 -4.32
N ARG A 139 -25.43 2.03 -4.87
CA ARG A 139 -26.55 1.48 -5.66
C ARG A 139 -26.90 2.35 -6.86
N GLU A 140 -25.88 2.89 -7.49
CA GLU A 140 -25.97 3.84 -8.59
C GLU A 140 -24.95 3.45 -9.65
N LEU A 141 -25.36 3.50 -10.93
CA LEU A 141 -24.44 3.46 -12.07
C LEU A 141 -24.06 4.91 -12.38
N LEU A 142 -22.78 5.23 -12.31
CA LEU A 142 -22.32 6.63 -12.38
C LEU A 142 -22.15 7.11 -13.82
N SER A 143 -21.88 6.18 -14.74
CA SER A 143 -21.72 6.45 -16.16
C SER A 143 -22.04 5.20 -16.97
N ASP A 144 -22.72 5.38 -18.09
CA ASP A 144 -22.91 4.36 -19.13
C ASP A 144 -21.69 4.26 -20.07
N ASP A 145 -20.77 5.22 -19.99
CA ASP A 145 -19.54 5.28 -20.78
C ASP A 145 -18.40 4.48 -20.12
N ILE A 146 -17.57 3.86 -20.96
CA ILE A 146 -16.42 3.02 -20.57
C ILE A 146 -15.12 3.85 -20.57
N GLN A 147 -15.16 5.08 -21.10
CA GLN A 147 -14.02 5.99 -21.09
C GLN A 147 -13.65 6.40 -19.67
N GLU A 148 -12.38 6.21 -19.34
CA GLU A 148 -11.86 6.34 -17.98
C GLU A 148 -11.97 7.77 -17.44
N GLU A 149 -11.69 8.78 -18.26
CA GLU A 149 -11.77 10.18 -17.84
C GLU A 149 -13.20 10.61 -17.50
N LEU A 150 -14.19 10.12 -18.23
CA LEU A 150 -15.61 10.40 -18.00
C LEU A 150 -16.09 9.70 -16.73
N LEU A 151 -15.73 8.43 -16.53
CA LEU A 151 -15.99 7.69 -15.30
C LEU A 151 -15.40 8.39 -14.08
N ARG A 152 -14.13 8.82 -14.17
CA ARG A 152 -13.43 9.54 -13.09
C ARG A 152 -14.09 10.87 -12.75
N ALA A 153 -14.50 11.63 -13.77
CA ALA A 153 -15.20 12.89 -13.58
C ALA A 153 -16.57 12.69 -12.90
N ALA A 154 -17.35 11.72 -13.37
CA ALA A 154 -18.65 11.37 -12.79
C ALA A 154 -18.52 10.89 -11.33
N TYR A 155 -17.52 10.04 -11.05
CA TYR A 155 -17.24 9.58 -9.70
C TYR A 155 -16.83 10.72 -8.77
N SER A 156 -15.91 11.59 -9.22
CA SER A 156 -15.51 12.78 -8.46
C SER A 156 -16.68 13.72 -8.19
N GLU A 157 -17.54 13.96 -9.18
CA GLU A 157 -18.74 14.78 -9.03
C GLU A 157 -19.68 14.18 -7.98
N ARG A 158 -19.92 12.87 -8.05
CA ARG A 158 -20.83 12.18 -7.12
C ARG A 158 -20.33 12.24 -5.69
N VAL A 159 -19.05 11.93 -5.47
CA VAL A 159 -18.42 12.06 -4.14
C VAL A 159 -18.53 13.52 -3.66
N GLY A 160 -18.23 14.48 -4.53
CA GLY A 160 -18.37 15.90 -4.21
C GLY A 160 -19.80 16.32 -3.87
N HIS A 161 -20.81 15.75 -4.53
CA HIS A 161 -22.20 15.98 -4.20
C HIS A 161 -22.55 15.47 -2.80
N LEU A 162 -22.11 14.25 -2.44
CA LEU A 162 -22.32 13.70 -1.10
C LEU A 162 -21.67 14.58 -0.03
N VAL A 163 -20.41 14.97 -0.25
CA VAL A 163 -19.65 15.82 0.67
C VAL A 163 -20.30 17.20 0.82
N ARG A 164 -20.65 17.88 -0.28
CA ARG A 164 -21.33 19.20 -0.23
C ARG A 164 -22.70 19.12 0.45
N ALA A 165 -23.45 18.05 0.22
CA ALA A 165 -24.76 17.86 0.85
C ALA A 165 -24.65 17.73 2.36
N GLN A 166 -23.61 17.08 2.88
CA GLN A 166 -23.40 16.95 4.33
C GLN A 166 -22.67 18.16 4.94
N ALA A 167 -21.84 18.85 4.17
CA ALA A 167 -21.13 20.06 4.60
C ALA A 167 -22.06 21.19 5.08
N ARG A 168 -23.34 21.20 4.68
CA ARG A 168 -24.35 22.14 5.21
C ARG A 168 -24.54 22.05 6.72
N HIS A 169 -24.13 20.94 7.34
CA HIS A 169 -24.20 20.73 8.79
C HIS A 169 -22.96 21.24 9.53
N TYR A 170 -21.89 21.61 8.82
CA TYR A 170 -20.70 22.22 9.40
C TYR A 170 -21.01 23.61 9.93
N ARG A 171 -20.45 23.93 11.10
CA ARG A 171 -20.65 25.20 11.77
C ARG A 171 -19.30 25.86 12.09
N LYS A 172 -19.32 27.17 12.36
CA LYS A 172 -18.09 27.91 12.67
C LYS A 172 -17.58 27.67 14.09
N ASP A 173 -18.47 27.24 14.98
CA ASP A 173 -18.20 26.91 16.39
C ASP A 173 -17.86 25.43 16.61
N THR A 174 -17.74 24.64 15.54
CA THR A 174 -17.40 23.22 15.58
C THR A 174 -16.07 22.91 14.92
N VAL A 175 -15.43 21.82 15.35
CA VAL A 175 -14.36 21.15 14.62
C VAL A 175 -14.99 20.33 13.50
N ASN A 176 -14.86 20.78 12.25
CA ASN A 176 -15.48 20.11 11.10
C ASN A 176 -14.52 19.11 10.46
N LEU A 177 -14.96 17.84 10.36
CA LEU A 177 -14.14 16.73 9.93
C LEU A 177 -14.82 15.98 8.79
N LEU A 178 -14.02 15.56 7.81
CA LEU A 178 -14.41 14.56 6.83
C LEU A 178 -13.51 13.34 7.02
N MET A 179 -14.08 12.15 7.05
CA MET A 179 -13.32 10.90 7.01
C MET A 179 -13.80 10.06 5.85
N SER A 180 -12.88 9.55 5.04
CA SER A 180 -13.22 8.72 3.90
C SER A 180 -12.12 7.73 3.54
N HIS A 181 -12.49 6.65 2.87
CA HIS A 181 -11.57 5.68 2.33
C HIS A 181 -11.64 5.75 0.79
N LEU A 182 -10.69 6.44 0.18
CA LEU A 182 -10.73 6.87 -1.22
C LEU A 182 -9.33 6.93 -1.80
N TYR A 183 -9.20 6.76 -3.12
CA TYR A 183 -8.02 7.20 -3.84
C TYR A 183 -8.22 8.64 -4.36
N VAL A 184 -7.39 9.58 -3.89
CA VAL A 184 -7.42 10.99 -4.25
C VAL A 184 -6.26 11.34 -5.18
N LEU A 185 -6.53 12.17 -6.19
CA LEU A 185 -5.54 12.60 -7.17
C LEU A 185 -4.30 13.20 -6.49
N GLY A 186 -3.11 12.76 -6.94
CA GLY A 186 -1.82 13.16 -6.38
C GLY A 186 -1.31 12.26 -5.23
N GLY A 187 -2.11 11.27 -4.80
CA GLY A 187 -1.65 10.22 -3.91
C GLY A 187 -0.64 9.28 -4.57
N LYS A 188 0.28 8.74 -3.77
CA LYS A 188 1.29 7.75 -4.20
C LYS A 188 0.92 6.38 -3.63
N GLU A 189 0.69 5.44 -4.54
CA GLU A 189 0.38 4.03 -4.24
C GLU A 189 1.64 3.22 -3.90
N THR A 190 1.43 2.05 -3.32
CA THR A 190 2.42 0.98 -3.18
C THR A 190 1.87 -0.29 -3.86
N GLU A 191 2.57 -1.42 -3.78
CA GLU A 191 2.09 -2.67 -4.39
C GLU A 191 1.10 -3.44 -3.50
N SER A 192 0.90 -3.00 -2.26
CA SER A 192 0.12 -3.71 -1.25
C SER A 192 -1.37 -3.34 -1.25
N GLU A 193 -1.72 -2.21 -1.84
CA GLU A 193 -3.08 -1.74 -2.04
C GLU A 193 -3.79 -2.58 -3.12
N ARG A 194 -5.10 -2.77 -2.98
CA ARG A 194 -5.89 -3.31 -4.10
C ARG A 194 -6.00 -2.25 -5.19
N PRO A 195 -5.63 -2.56 -6.44
CA PRO A 195 -5.86 -1.64 -7.55
C PRO A 195 -7.34 -1.30 -7.62
N ILE A 196 -7.71 -0.02 -7.49
CA ILE A 196 -9.09 0.41 -7.70
C ILE A 196 -9.37 0.45 -9.21
N GLN A 197 -9.54 -0.73 -9.79
CA GLN A 197 -9.66 -0.99 -11.22
C GLN A 197 -8.45 -0.52 -12.06
N VAL A 198 -8.28 -1.14 -13.23
CA VAL A 198 -7.24 -0.77 -14.19
C VAL A 198 -7.62 0.59 -14.79
N GLY A 199 -6.77 1.60 -14.58
CA GLY A 199 -6.89 2.91 -15.24
C GLY A 199 -6.82 4.10 -14.29
N GLY A 200 -7.62 4.13 -13.21
CA GLY A 200 -7.79 5.34 -12.39
C GLY A 200 -9.22 5.91 -12.40
N ALA A 201 -10.18 5.17 -12.96
CA ALA A 201 -11.60 5.52 -13.05
C ALA A 201 -12.26 5.89 -11.70
N TYR A 202 -11.73 5.39 -10.58
CA TYR A 202 -12.23 5.67 -9.22
C TYR A 202 -11.32 6.61 -8.42
N THR A 203 -10.60 7.50 -9.12
CA THR A 203 -9.81 8.55 -8.46
C THR A 203 -10.65 9.81 -8.23
N VAL A 204 -10.56 10.39 -7.03
CA VAL A 204 -11.30 11.58 -6.63
C VAL A 204 -10.45 12.84 -6.75
N ASP A 205 -10.99 13.87 -7.39
CA ASP A 205 -10.36 15.19 -7.39
C ASP A 205 -10.42 15.85 -6.00
N THR A 206 -9.31 16.46 -5.58
CA THR A 206 -9.20 17.15 -4.28
C THR A 206 -10.29 18.21 -4.06
N ALA A 207 -10.76 18.88 -5.11
CA ALA A 207 -11.80 19.90 -5.04
C ALA A 207 -13.17 19.31 -4.67
N ALA A 208 -13.42 18.03 -4.94
CA ALA A 208 -14.64 17.35 -4.51
C ALA A 208 -14.75 17.26 -2.98
N LEU A 209 -13.61 17.25 -2.29
CA LEU A 209 -13.53 17.14 -0.84
C LEU A 209 -13.42 18.50 -0.12
N ALA A 210 -13.16 19.57 -0.87
CA ALA A 210 -12.98 20.94 -0.36
C ALA A 210 -14.33 21.63 -0.07
N ALA A 211 -15.07 21.13 0.92
CA ALA A 211 -16.40 21.63 1.28
C ALA A 211 -16.49 22.15 2.73
N GLY A 212 -15.44 22.79 3.25
CA GLY A 212 -15.47 23.46 4.55
C GLY A 212 -15.12 22.58 5.77
N ALA A 213 -14.69 21.35 5.56
CA ALA A 213 -14.01 20.59 6.61
C ALA A 213 -12.67 21.27 6.95
N GLN A 214 -12.26 21.25 8.22
CA GLN A 214 -10.93 21.71 8.63
C GLN A 214 -9.85 20.66 8.35
N TYR A 215 -10.23 19.38 8.37
CA TYR A 215 -9.34 18.26 8.09
C TYR A 215 -10.09 17.12 7.40
N VAL A 216 -9.43 16.49 6.42
CA VAL A 216 -9.91 15.29 5.73
C VAL A 216 -8.99 14.11 6.08
N ALA A 217 -9.53 13.17 6.86
CA ALA A 217 -8.91 11.90 7.23
C ALA A 217 -9.09 10.88 6.10
N LEU A 218 -8.00 10.53 5.41
CA LEU A 218 -8.02 9.56 4.32
C LEU A 218 -7.37 8.24 4.74
N GLY A 219 -8.01 7.12 4.42
CA GLY A 219 -7.40 5.79 4.30
C GLY A 219 -7.40 5.32 2.85
N HIS A 220 -6.76 4.17 2.58
CA HIS A 220 -6.60 3.44 1.31
C HIS A 220 -5.14 3.31 0.89
N LEU A 221 -4.38 4.41 0.94
CA LEU A 221 -2.96 4.43 0.57
C LEU A 221 -2.10 4.16 1.79
N HIS A 222 -1.22 3.16 1.70
CA HIS A 222 -0.46 2.62 2.83
C HIS A 222 0.77 3.45 3.21
N ARG A 223 1.14 4.39 2.35
CA ARG A 223 2.19 5.37 2.63
C ARG A 223 1.60 6.61 3.33
N PRO A 224 2.13 7.00 4.51
CA PRO A 224 1.78 8.28 5.13
C PRO A 224 2.17 9.45 4.22
N GLN A 225 1.19 10.30 3.86
CA GLN A 225 1.43 11.40 2.94
C GLN A 225 0.34 12.48 3.00
N TYR A 226 0.77 13.73 2.80
CA TYR A 226 -0.13 14.86 2.53
C TYR A 226 -0.55 14.86 1.08
N ILE A 227 -1.81 15.20 0.81
CA ILE A 227 -2.26 15.50 -0.54
C ILE A 227 -2.35 17.02 -0.70
N LYS A 228 -1.78 17.52 -1.79
CA LYS A 228 -1.78 18.96 -2.10
C LYS A 228 -3.19 19.41 -2.43
N SER A 229 -3.77 20.23 -1.55
CA SER A 229 -5.14 20.71 -1.64
C SER A 229 -5.31 22.03 -0.87
N GLU A 230 -6.39 22.76 -1.10
CA GLU A 230 -6.80 23.91 -0.29
C GLU A 230 -7.22 23.50 1.13
N THR A 231 -7.83 22.31 1.27
CA THR A 231 -8.21 21.74 2.57
C THR A 231 -7.13 20.77 3.02
N MET A 232 -6.74 20.83 4.29
CA MET A 232 -5.76 19.90 4.84
C MET A 232 -6.30 18.47 4.78
N MET A 233 -5.59 17.61 4.05
CA MET A 233 -5.97 16.22 3.84
C MET A 233 -4.74 15.33 3.84
N ARG A 234 -4.86 14.15 4.42
CA ARG A 234 -3.73 13.28 4.66
C ARG A 234 -4.14 11.83 4.74
N TYR A 235 -3.34 10.98 4.09
CA TYR A 235 -3.31 9.55 4.36
C TYR A 235 -2.40 9.29 5.55
N CYS A 236 -2.90 8.60 6.57
CA CYS A 236 -2.06 8.17 7.68
C CYS A 236 -1.18 6.98 7.31
N GLY A 237 -1.52 6.23 6.26
CA GLY A 237 -0.86 4.98 5.91
C GLY A 237 -1.30 3.82 6.79
N SER A 238 -0.81 2.64 6.43
CA SER A 238 -0.98 1.41 7.21
C SER A 238 -0.02 1.39 8.41
N PRO A 239 -0.37 0.74 9.52
CA PRO A 239 0.49 0.68 10.71
C PRO A 239 1.65 -0.31 10.56
N LEU A 240 1.55 -1.28 9.65
CA LEU A 240 2.59 -2.26 9.32
C LEU A 240 2.92 -2.20 7.83
N ALA A 241 4.13 -2.63 7.45
CA ALA A 241 4.48 -2.80 6.04
C ALA A 241 3.97 -4.16 5.53
N TYR A 242 3.19 -4.14 4.46
CA TYR A 242 2.50 -5.29 3.89
C TYR A 242 3.01 -5.69 2.49
N SER A 243 3.86 -4.88 1.87
CA SER A 243 4.69 -5.21 0.70
C SER A 243 6.12 -4.70 0.87
N PHE A 244 7.08 -5.33 0.19
CA PHE A 244 8.47 -4.85 0.11
C PHE A 244 8.59 -3.51 -0.63
N SER A 245 7.60 -3.11 -1.43
CA SER A 245 7.51 -1.74 -1.97
C SER A 245 7.38 -0.68 -0.87
N GLU A 246 7.00 -1.09 0.35
CA GLU A 246 6.91 -0.23 1.53
C GLU A 246 8.19 -0.24 2.38
N ALA A 247 9.24 -0.94 1.94
CA ALA A 247 10.51 -1.00 2.65
C ALA A 247 11.12 0.40 2.81
N GLY A 248 11.64 0.67 4.02
CA GLY A 248 12.28 1.95 4.35
C GLY A 248 11.32 3.08 4.70
N TYR A 249 10.00 2.87 4.71
CA TYR A 249 9.05 3.84 5.25
C TYR A 249 8.84 3.66 6.75
N ALA A 250 8.97 4.75 7.51
CA ALA A 250 8.55 4.76 8.90
C ALA A 250 7.02 4.73 8.97
N LYS A 251 6.48 3.76 9.69
CA LYS A 251 5.04 3.66 9.95
C LYS A 251 4.66 4.61 11.08
N SER A 252 3.49 5.22 10.98
CA SER A 252 3.05 6.24 11.94
C SER A 252 1.54 6.26 12.08
N VAL A 253 1.09 6.87 13.18
CA VAL A 253 -0.27 7.37 13.32
C VAL A 253 -0.24 8.89 13.33
N THR A 254 -1.35 9.50 12.92
CA THR A 254 -1.47 10.96 12.88
C THR A 254 -2.24 11.45 14.09
N VAL A 255 -1.65 12.36 14.86
CA VAL A 255 -2.34 13.08 15.94
C VAL A 255 -2.57 14.52 15.51
N LEU A 256 -3.78 15.01 15.75
CA LEU A 256 -4.22 16.35 15.38
C LEU A 256 -4.59 17.12 16.64
N GLU A 257 -4.05 18.33 16.81
CA GLU A 257 -4.63 19.31 17.71
C GLU A 257 -5.51 20.27 16.90
N MET A 258 -6.80 20.31 17.23
CA MET A 258 -7.80 21.07 16.48
C MET A 258 -8.70 21.88 17.40
N LYS A 259 -9.06 23.09 16.92
CA LYS A 259 -10.05 24.00 17.54
C LYS A 259 -10.95 24.56 16.44
N PRO A 260 -12.23 24.89 16.73
CA PRO A 260 -13.13 25.47 15.74
C PRO A 260 -12.54 26.71 15.05
N GLY A 261 -12.52 26.71 13.71
CA GLY A 261 -12.05 27.84 12.90
C GLY A 261 -10.52 28.05 12.83
N TYR A 262 -9.71 27.23 13.51
CA TYR A 262 -8.24 27.28 13.44
C TYR A 262 -7.69 26.19 12.52
N ALA A 263 -6.51 26.44 11.94
CA ALA A 263 -5.80 25.44 11.15
C ALA A 263 -5.42 24.22 12.03
N PRO A 264 -5.55 22.97 11.54
CA PRO A 264 -5.13 21.79 12.28
C PRO A 264 -3.61 21.81 12.50
N GLN A 265 -3.17 21.44 13.71
CA GLN A 265 -1.76 21.13 13.98
C GLN A 265 -1.58 19.62 13.91
N VAL A 266 -0.68 19.17 13.04
CA VAL A 266 -0.47 17.75 12.74
C VAL A 266 0.85 17.29 13.34
N GLU A 267 0.81 16.19 14.07
CA GLU A 267 1.96 15.48 14.61
C GLU A 267 1.94 14.03 14.11
N GLU A 268 3.08 13.55 13.63
CA GLU A 268 3.26 12.14 13.28
C GLU A 268 3.94 11.43 14.45
N ILE A 269 3.29 10.40 14.99
CA ILE A 269 3.88 9.53 16.00
C ILE A 269 4.32 8.26 15.30
N TYR A 270 5.63 8.07 15.19
CA TYR A 270 6.20 6.87 14.59
C TYR A 270 5.96 5.65 15.47
N LEU A 271 5.60 4.56 14.83
CA LEU A 271 5.35 3.27 15.48
C LEU A 271 6.67 2.51 15.62
N SER A 272 6.84 1.89 16.78
CA SER A 272 7.97 1.02 17.10
C SER A 272 7.62 -0.46 16.99
N CYS A 273 6.32 -0.80 16.93
CA CYS A 273 5.83 -2.14 16.66
C CYS A 273 6.08 -2.56 15.20
N GLY A 274 5.97 -3.87 14.98
CA GLY A 274 6.10 -4.45 13.65
C GLY A 274 7.53 -4.72 13.22
N ARG A 275 7.69 -5.77 12.42
CA ARG A 275 8.97 -6.15 11.83
C ARG A 275 9.18 -5.32 10.56
N PRO A 276 10.33 -4.63 10.41
CA PRO A 276 10.62 -3.89 9.19
C PRO A 276 10.79 -4.85 8.01
N LEU A 277 10.45 -4.38 6.81
CA LEU A 277 10.77 -5.07 5.56
C LEU A 277 12.04 -4.47 4.99
N VAL A 278 13.01 -5.33 4.63
CA VAL A 278 14.31 -4.91 4.10
C VAL A 278 14.68 -5.71 2.86
N GLU A 279 15.33 -5.03 1.91
CA GLU A 279 15.94 -5.66 0.74
C GLU A 279 17.42 -5.90 0.99
N TRP A 280 17.87 -7.14 0.78
CA TRP A 280 19.28 -7.50 0.78
C TRP A 280 19.73 -7.76 -0.65
N LYS A 281 20.84 -7.12 -1.07
CA LYS A 281 21.43 -7.30 -2.41
C LYS A 281 22.86 -7.79 -2.29
N ALA A 282 23.02 -9.11 -2.25
CA ALA A 282 24.31 -9.78 -2.08
C ALA A 282 25.00 -9.97 -3.44
N LYS A 283 25.74 -8.94 -3.86
CA LYS A 283 26.55 -8.98 -5.10
C LYS A 283 27.80 -9.86 -4.93
N GLY A 284 28.28 -10.04 -3.69
CA GLY A 284 29.37 -10.94 -3.35
C GLY A 284 28.96 -12.42 -3.23
N GLY A 285 27.73 -12.78 -3.62
CA GLY A 285 27.19 -14.13 -3.56
C GLY A 285 26.92 -14.63 -2.14
N LEU A 286 26.85 -15.97 -1.97
CA LEU A 286 26.44 -16.59 -0.70
C LEU A 286 27.39 -16.26 0.47
N ALA A 287 28.68 -16.04 0.22
CA ALA A 287 29.62 -15.68 1.27
C ALA A 287 29.24 -14.37 1.96
N GLU A 288 28.76 -13.39 1.20
CA GLU A 288 28.27 -12.13 1.74
C GLU A 288 26.99 -12.32 2.56
N VAL A 289 26.07 -13.17 2.08
CA VAL A 289 24.84 -13.51 2.82
C VAL A 289 25.18 -14.14 4.17
N HIS A 290 26.06 -15.15 4.20
CA HIS A 290 26.47 -15.81 5.44
C HIS A 290 27.10 -14.83 6.42
N ARG A 291 27.96 -13.93 5.94
CA ARG A 291 28.54 -12.88 6.78
C ARG A 291 27.47 -11.98 7.42
N TRP A 292 26.46 -11.53 6.65
CA TRP A 292 25.37 -10.72 7.21
C TRP A 292 24.52 -11.47 8.23
N LEU A 293 24.33 -12.78 8.03
CA LEU A 293 23.66 -13.65 9.00
C LEU A 293 24.47 -13.74 10.30
N ASP A 294 25.78 -13.96 10.21
CA ASP A 294 26.68 -14.07 11.37
C ASP A 294 26.80 -12.74 12.15
N GLU A 295 26.80 -11.60 11.43
CA GLU A 295 26.79 -10.26 12.02
C GLU A 295 25.45 -9.90 12.70
N GLY A 296 24.40 -10.73 12.54
CA GLY A 296 23.08 -10.47 13.11
C GLY A 296 22.35 -9.29 12.46
N LYS A 297 22.74 -8.91 11.23
CA LYS A 297 22.15 -7.78 10.50
C LYS A 297 20.63 -7.93 10.40
N ASP A 298 19.89 -6.84 10.63
CA ASP A 298 18.43 -6.76 10.52
C ASP A 298 17.68 -7.87 11.28
N ALA A 299 18.17 -8.23 12.48
CA ALA A 299 17.74 -9.40 13.30
C ALA A 299 16.23 -9.68 13.30
N GLN A 300 15.43 -8.62 13.39
CA GLN A 300 13.97 -8.66 13.53
C GLN A 300 13.22 -8.39 12.22
N ALA A 301 13.90 -8.22 11.08
CA ALA A 301 13.27 -7.86 9.81
C ALA A 301 12.69 -9.06 9.05
N TRP A 302 11.75 -8.76 8.17
CA TRP A 302 11.39 -9.58 7.02
C TRP A 302 12.29 -9.19 5.85
N ILE A 303 12.93 -10.17 5.21
CA ILE A 303 14.02 -9.94 4.26
C ILE A 303 13.64 -10.51 2.89
N ASP A 304 13.72 -9.67 1.87
CA ASP A 304 13.77 -10.09 0.47
C ASP A 304 15.23 -10.07 0.03
N LEU A 305 15.77 -11.26 -0.25
CA LEU A 305 17.18 -11.46 -0.58
C LEU A 305 17.34 -11.64 -2.09
N GLU A 306 18.04 -10.71 -2.72
CA GLU A 306 18.65 -10.87 -4.04
C GLU A 306 20.11 -11.35 -3.86
N VAL A 307 20.49 -12.46 -4.49
CA VAL A 307 21.85 -13.00 -4.41
C VAL A 307 22.41 -13.29 -5.80
N HIS A 308 23.60 -12.75 -6.09
CA HIS A 308 24.26 -12.93 -7.39
C HIS A 308 25.09 -14.22 -7.35
N LEU A 309 24.83 -15.11 -8.29
CA LEU A 309 25.46 -16.43 -8.37
C LEU A 309 25.97 -16.72 -9.78
N ASN A 310 26.99 -17.56 -9.87
CA ASN A 310 27.53 -18.04 -11.14
C ASN A 310 26.96 -19.42 -11.53
N GLU A 311 26.42 -20.14 -10.55
CA GLU A 311 25.84 -21.48 -10.72
C GLU A 311 24.48 -21.56 -10.04
N THR A 312 23.63 -22.47 -10.53
CA THR A 312 22.26 -22.61 -10.03
C THR A 312 22.23 -22.97 -8.56
N MET A 313 21.38 -22.26 -7.81
CA MET A 313 21.19 -22.52 -6.39
C MET A 313 20.38 -23.80 -6.17
N SER A 314 20.90 -24.71 -5.33
CA SER A 314 20.18 -25.93 -4.94
C SER A 314 19.09 -25.66 -3.91
N LEU A 315 18.06 -26.53 -3.89
CA LEU A 315 17.00 -26.46 -2.88
C LEU A 315 17.52 -26.63 -1.44
N GLU A 316 18.59 -27.42 -1.26
CA GLU A 316 19.22 -27.59 0.06
C GLU A 316 19.83 -26.28 0.58
N GLN A 317 20.49 -25.50 -0.29
CA GLN A 317 21.04 -24.20 0.07
C GLN A 317 19.93 -23.22 0.47
N ILE A 318 18.82 -23.17 -0.29
CA ILE A 318 17.65 -22.34 0.03
C ILE A 318 17.09 -22.71 1.41
N HIS A 319 16.94 -24.02 1.68
CA HIS A 319 16.45 -24.48 2.97
C HIS A 319 17.39 -24.13 4.13
N LYS A 320 18.72 -24.29 3.95
CA LYS A 320 19.70 -23.89 4.97
C LYS A 320 19.63 -22.39 5.29
N LEU A 321 19.49 -21.54 4.27
CA LEU A 321 19.35 -20.10 4.48
C LEU A 321 18.07 -19.77 5.28
N ARG A 322 16.93 -20.36 4.90
CA ARG A 322 15.66 -20.17 5.64
C ARG A 322 15.71 -20.68 7.07
N GLN A 323 16.45 -21.76 7.33
CA GLN A 323 16.68 -22.27 8.69
C GLN A 323 17.60 -21.36 9.50
N ALA A 324 18.65 -20.82 8.89
CA ALA A 324 19.55 -19.88 9.55
C ALA A 324 18.84 -18.56 9.90
N ARG A 325 17.88 -18.13 9.07
CA ARG A 325 17.10 -16.93 9.32
C ARG A 325 15.66 -17.09 8.85
N GLU A 326 14.77 -17.26 9.82
CA GLU A 326 13.33 -17.33 9.58
C GLU A 326 12.83 -16.10 8.82
N GLY A 327 13.39 -14.91 9.08
CA GLY A 327 13.01 -13.66 8.42
C GLY A 327 13.22 -13.61 6.90
N LEU A 328 13.96 -14.55 6.29
CA LEU A 328 14.09 -14.64 4.83
C LEU A 328 12.78 -15.12 4.20
N ILE A 329 12.07 -14.17 3.57
CA ILE A 329 10.80 -14.43 2.88
C ILE A 329 11.08 -14.89 1.45
N HIS A 330 11.74 -14.02 0.68
CA HIS A 330 12.13 -14.29 -0.70
C HIS A 330 13.64 -14.51 -0.79
N ILE A 331 14.04 -15.44 -1.65
CA ILE A 331 15.43 -15.67 -2.02
C ILE A 331 15.45 -15.75 -3.55
N ARG A 332 15.91 -14.67 -4.17
CA ARG A 332 15.94 -14.43 -5.62
C ARG A 332 17.39 -14.56 -6.11
N PRO A 333 17.78 -15.73 -6.63
CA PRO A 333 19.07 -15.87 -7.28
C PRO A 333 19.07 -15.12 -8.61
N ILE A 334 20.07 -14.29 -8.82
CA ILE A 334 20.33 -13.59 -10.08
C ILE A 334 21.61 -14.18 -10.66
N TYR A 335 21.64 -14.39 -11.98
CA TYR A 335 22.78 -14.97 -12.68
C TYR A 335 23.31 -14.00 -13.75
N PRO A 336 24.03 -12.92 -13.37
CA PRO A 336 24.41 -11.87 -14.29
C PRO A 336 25.20 -12.37 -15.51
N GLU A 337 26.15 -13.29 -15.29
CA GLU A 337 26.98 -13.84 -16.36
C GLU A 337 26.19 -14.70 -17.35
N LEU A 338 25.24 -15.52 -16.85
CA LEU A 338 24.37 -16.34 -17.70
C LEU A 338 23.38 -15.48 -18.48
N GLU A 339 22.81 -14.45 -17.85
CA GLU A 339 21.92 -13.49 -18.54
C GLU A 339 22.67 -12.70 -19.61
N GLN A 340 23.91 -12.31 -19.34
CA GLN A 340 24.75 -11.60 -20.29
C GLN A 340 25.14 -12.52 -21.46
N ALA A 341 25.58 -13.75 -21.20
CA ALA A 341 25.87 -14.73 -22.24
C ALA A 341 24.63 -15.04 -23.10
N ALA A 342 23.45 -15.14 -22.49
CA ALA A 342 22.18 -15.33 -23.21
C ALA A 342 21.82 -14.12 -24.08
N LYS A 343 22.00 -12.88 -23.57
CA LYS A 343 21.79 -11.65 -24.35
C LYS A 343 22.76 -11.55 -25.52
N GLU A 344 24.03 -11.89 -25.32
CA GLU A 344 25.04 -11.93 -26.37
C GLU A 344 24.70 -12.99 -27.43
N ALA A 345 24.26 -14.18 -27.03
CA ALA A 345 23.82 -15.23 -27.94
C ALA A 345 22.57 -14.85 -28.75
N VAL A 346 21.57 -14.22 -28.13
CA VAL A 346 20.36 -13.74 -28.82
C VAL A 346 20.69 -12.57 -29.77
N SER A 347 21.58 -11.66 -29.35
CA SER A 347 22.06 -10.58 -30.21
C SER A 347 22.84 -11.12 -31.40
N ALA A 348 23.66 -12.15 -31.20
CA ALA A 348 24.37 -12.83 -32.27
C ALA A 348 23.40 -13.56 -33.22
N ALA A 349 22.36 -14.23 -32.71
CA ALA A 349 21.37 -14.92 -33.54
C ALA A 349 20.47 -13.99 -34.38
N LYS A 350 20.30 -12.72 -33.97
CA LYS A 350 19.55 -11.69 -34.72
C LYS A 350 20.41 -10.88 -35.69
N MET A 351 21.71 -11.09 -35.66
CA MET A 351 22.67 -10.38 -36.48
C MET A 351 22.69 -10.98 -37.89
N PRO A 352 22.68 -10.16 -38.95
CA PRO A 352 22.79 -10.70 -40.30
C PRO A 352 24.11 -11.45 -40.48
N MET A 353 24.08 -12.54 -41.26
CA MET A 353 25.18 -13.50 -41.40
C MET A 353 26.50 -12.87 -41.85
N ASP A 354 26.45 -11.74 -42.56
CA ASP A 354 27.61 -11.00 -43.01
C ASP A 354 28.36 -10.34 -41.84
N GLU A 355 27.65 -9.83 -40.84
CA GLU A 355 28.25 -9.25 -39.64
C GLU A 355 28.77 -10.34 -38.69
N LEU A 356 28.08 -11.49 -38.60
CA LEU A 356 28.59 -12.67 -37.88
C LEU A 356 29.92 -13.17 -38.49
N PHE A 357 30.00 -13.24 -39.81
CA PHE A 357 31.21 -13.63 -40.52
C PHE A 357 32.37 -12.64 -40.28
N ARG A 358 32.10 -11.33 -40.32
CA ARG A 358 33.12 -10.31 -40.00
C ARG A 358 33.68 -10.47 -38.59
N ARG A 359 32.82 -10.64 -37.58
CA ARG A 359 33.25 -10.86 -36.20
C ARG A 359 34.00 -12.16 -36.00
N PHE A 360 33.61 -13.23 -36.68
CA PHE A 360 34.35 -14.50 -36.68
C PHE A 360 35.76 -14.33 -37.29
N TYR A 361 35.85 -13.65 -38.43
CA TYR A 361 37.11 -13.41 -39.12
C TYR A 361 38.06 -12.57 -38.27
N GLU A 362 37.57 -11.48 -37.67
CA GLU A 362 38.34 -10.65 -36.73
C GLU A 362 38.89 -11.48 -35.56
N ARG A 363 38.07 -12.35 -34.96
CA ARG A 363 38.47 -13.16 -33.82
C ARG A 363 39.56 -14.19 -34.17
N GLN A 364 39.48 -14.80 -35.37
CA GLN A 364 40.47 -15.79 -35.83
C GLN A 364 41.78 -15.15 -36.30
N THR A 365 41.73 -13.91 -36.78
CA THR A 365 42.89 -13.19 -37.33
C THR A 365 43.53 -12.22 -36.34
N GLY A 366 43.01 -12.12 -35.12
CA GLY A 366 43.54 -11.23 -34.08
C GLY A 366 43.22 -9.75 -34.32
N GLY A 367 42.08 -9.45 -34.95
CA GLY A 367 41.55 -8.08 -35.15
C GLY A 367 41.60 -7.56 -36.58
N ALA A 368 41.90 -8.39 -37.58
CA ALA A 368 41.85 -7.97 -38.99
C ALA A 368 40.41 -8.02 -39.53
N GLN A 369 40.06 -7.07 -40.40
CA GLN A 369 38.77 -7.02 -41.08
C GLN A 369 38.84 -7.81 -42.40
N PRO A 370 37.81 -8.60 -42.77
CA PRO A 370 37.78 -9.26 -44.06
C PRO A 370 37.53 -8.25 -45.19
N GLU A 371 38.17 -8.48 -46.34
CA GLU A 371 37.92 -7.70 -47.56
C GLU A 371 36.44 -7.83 -48.01
N PRO A 372 35.81 -6.77 -48.55
CA PRO A 372 34.41 -6.80 -48.96
C PRO A 372 34.06 -7.93 -49.95
N GLU A 373 35.00 -8.28 -50.84
CA GLU A 373 34.84 -9.36 -51.82
C GLU A 373 34.76 -10.74 -51.13
N LEU A 374 35.50 -10.95 -50.04
CA LEU A 374 35.50 -12.20 -49.28
C LEU A 374 34.16 -12.39 -48.55
N VAL A 375 33.61 -11.31 -47.99
CA VAL A 375 32.29 -11.35 -47.33
C VAL A 375 31.19 -11.64 -48.37
N ARG A 376 31.28 -11.05 -49.57
CA ARG A 376 30.32 -11.31 -50.64
C ARG A 376 30.34 -12.76 -51.11
N LEU A 377 31.53 -13.32 -51.32
CA LEU A 377 31.70 -14.71 -51.74
C LEU A 377 31.15 -15.69 -50.69
N PHE A 378 31.37 -15.41 -49.40
CA PHE A 378 30.85 -16.21 -48.30
C PHE A 378 29.30 -16.25 -48.29
N LEU A 379 28.65 -15.10 -48.50
CA LEU A 379 27.18 -15.03 -48.57
C LEU A 379 26.63 -15.74 -49.81
N GLU A 380 27.28 -15.59 -50.97
CA GLU A 380 26.89 -16.26 -52.21
C GLU A 380 26.92 -17.80 -52.06
N LEU A 381 27.93 -18.34 -51.37
CA LEU A 381 28.04 -19.78 -51.10
C LEU A 381 26.96 -20.29 -50.13
N LEU A 382 26.61 -19.50 -49.12
CA LEU A 382 25.52 -19.85 -48.18
C LEU A 382 24.16 -19.92 -48.88
N THR A 383 23.88 -19.00 -49.80
CA THR A 383 22.63 -19.01 -50.57
C THR A 383 22.57 -20.12 -51.62
N ALA A 384 23.72 -20.56 -52.15
CA ALA A 384 23.79 -21.65 -53.10
C ALA A 384 23.50 -23.02 -52.46
N ASP A 385 23.86 -23.22 -51.19
CA ASP A 385 23.57 -24.46 -50.44
C ASP A 385 22.09 -24.55 -50.00
N GLU A 386 21.38 -23.44 -49.80
CA GLU A 386 19.95 -23.46 -49.44
C GLU A 386 19.04 -23.88 -50.61
N GLU A 387 19.42 -23.59 -51.86
CA GLU A 387 18.68 -24.01 -53.06
C GLU A 387 18.84 -25.50 -53.40
N GLU A 388 19.88 -26.18 -52.91
CA GLU A 388 20.08 -27.63 -53.12
C GLU A 388 19.35 -28.52 -52.10
N VAL A 389 18.83 -27.97 -50.99
CA VAL A 389 18.15 -28.74 -49.92
C VAL A 389 16.62 -28.75 -50.05
N GLU A 390 16.03 -27.84 -50.83
CA GLU A 390 14.58 -27.81 -51.12
C GLU A 390 14.18 -28.49 -52.46
N ALA A 391 15.10 -29.20 -53.13
CA ALA A 391 14.85 -29.91 -54.40
C ALA A 391 14.55 -31.41 -54.24
#